data_AF-A0A0K9PQ22-F1
#
_entry.id   AF-A0A0K9PQ22-F1
#
_cell.length_a   1.000
_cell.length_b   1.000
_cell.length_c   1.000
_cell.angle_alpha   90.00
_cell.angle_beta   90.00
_cell.angle_gamma   90.00
#
_symmetry.space_group_name_H-M   'P 1'
#
loop_
_entity.id
_entity.type
_entity.pdbx_description
1 polymer ?
#
loop_
_entity_poly.entity_id
_entity_poly.type
_entity_poly.pdbx_seq_one_letter_code
_entity_poly.pdbx_strand_id
1 'polypeptide(L)'
;MAAPTTFHFFFFFIFLVATTTAKVPANRTFKYVNEGEFGPYITEYDASYRAMPLFGSPFQLAWYNTTPGKFYVGLRMGTTRSESLFRWVWDANRGKPVGEKAMLIFSEDGNLILKEKNGKVVWSTGTANKGVVGIKLLPVGNIVLYDKKGVFVWQSFDHPTDTLMVRQSLTKNGPTKLVSRASPKDNSDGIYSFVLGSNGMNLFVSPVQGMVTVGALPPPPLLYSDDRFTVTQTPSNITFTNEPGFSFNDVPEFYELQLTPDTGGNFIVAQVKYNATLSILRLEISGNLVAYTYYDPVATDAWERTFTYFSDDDGVLPGCALPSKCGDLGVCQESMCVACPTEKGLVGWNATCVPPAPCTIGSGVEYYKVVGVEQFIPKFNVGVRMSLKKCAKKCSGECDCVGFFYWTESSRCWSAPVLGSLTSVSNSSHVAYIKK
;
A
#
# COMPACT_ATOMS: atom_id res chain seq x y z
N MET A 1 -25.41 -80.62 -33.92
CA MET A 1 -24.12 -80.20 -34.51
C MET A 1 -24.48 -79.46 -35.79
N ALA A 2 -24.29 -78.15 -35.98
CA ALA A 2 -23.38 -77.17 -35.41
C ALA A 2 -24.12 -75.84 -35.09
N ALA A 3 -23.65 -75.09 -34.11
CA ALA A 3 -24.20 -73.76 -33.76
C ALA A 3 -23.50 -72.65 -34.58
N PRO A 4 -24.19 -71.56 -34.94
CA PRO A 4 -23.57 -70.47 -35.68
C PRO A 4 -22.78 -69.57 -34.72
N THR A 5 -21.50 -69.36 -35.02
CA THR A 5 -20.64 -68.39 -34.35
C THR A 5 -20.94 -66.98 -34.86
N THR A 6 -21.55 -66.15 -34.02
CA THR A 6 -21.68 -64.70 -34.23
C THR A 6 -20.39 -63.99 -33.81
N PHE A 7 -19.71 -63.37 -34.77
CA PHE A 7 -18.54 -62.50 -34.51
C PHE A 7 -19.02 -61.09 -34.15
N HIS A 8 -18.87 -60.68 -32.90
CA HIS A 8 -19.05 -59.28 -32.50
C HIS A 8 -17.73 -58.52 -32.71
N PHE A 9 -17.71 -57.62 -33.70
CA PHE A 9 -16.63 -56.64 -33.85
C PHE A 9 -16.83 -55.51 -32.83
N PHE A 10 -16.02 -55.49 -31.77
CA PHE A 10 -15.90 -54.33 -30.89
C PHE A 10 -15.00 -53.28 -31.55
N PHE A 11 -15.59 -52.21 -32.09
CA PHE A 11 -14.83 -51.02 -32.49
C PHE A 11 -14.39 -50.26 -31.24
N PHE A 12 -13.12 -50.40 -30.86
CA PHE A 12 -12.49 -49.52 -29.87
C PHE A 12 -12.22 -48.16 -30.53
N PHE A 13 -13.10 -47.18 -30.30
CA PHE A 13 -12.80 -45.78 -30.60
C PHE A 13 -11.75 -45.28 -29.60
N ILE A 14 -10.49 -45.26 -30.03
CA ILE A 14 -9.43 -44.53 -29.33
C ILE A 14 -9.69 -43.05 -29.57
N PHE A 15 -10.35 -42.39 -28.61
CA PHE A 15 -10.39 -40.93 -28.57
C PHE A 15 -8.97 -40.42 -28.26
N LEU A 16 -8.24 -40.04 -29.32
CA LEU A 16 -7.06 -39.18 -29.19
C LEU A 16 -7.53 -37.82 -28.64
N VAL A 17 -7.45 -37.65 -27.32
CA VAL A 17 -7.63 -36.35 -26.69
C VAL A 17 -6.39 -35.52 -27.03
N ALA A 18 -6.44 -34.80 -28.15
CA ALA A 18 -5.46 -33.78 -28.47
C ALA A 18 -5.62 -32.62 -27.48
N THR A 19 -4.85 -32.62 -26.39
CA THR A 19 -4.78 -31.48 -25.48
C THR A 19 -4.03 -30.35 -26.19
N THR A 20 -4.77 -29.53 -26.94
CA THR A 20 -4.20 -28.29 -27.50
C THR A 20 -4.01 -27.30 -26.35
N THR A 21 -2.79 -27.20 -25.83
CA THR A 21 -2.43 -26.14 -24.89
C THR A 21 -2.63 -24.80 -25.58
N ALA A 22 -3.41 -23.90 -25.01
CA ALA A 22 -3.56 -22.56 -25.59
C ALA A 22 -2.17 -21.89 -25.62
N LYS A 23 -1.82 -21.31 -26.77
CA LYS A 23 -0.59 -20.56 -26.98
C LYS A 23 -0.92 -19.13 -27.35
N VAL A 24 -0.10 -18.20 -26.88
CA VAL A 24 -0.13 -16.81 -27.35
C VAL A 24 0.40 -16.80 -28.80
N PRO A 25 -0.33 -16.20 -29.75
CA PRO A 25 0.19 -16.03 -31.12
C PRO A 25 1.52 -15.26 -31.12
N ALA A 26 2.47 -15.65 -31.97
CA ALA A 26 3.80 -15.02 -32.03
C ALA A 26 3.73 -13.49 -32.18
N ASN A 27 2.79 -12.97 -32.98
CA ASN A 27 2.56 -11.53 -33.17
C ASN A 27 2.00 -10.78 -31.95
N ARG A 28 1.63 -11.50 -30.89
CA ARG A 28 1.17 -10.96 -29.60
C ARG A 28 2.17 -11.17 -28.47
N THR A 29 3.30 -11.81 -28.75
CA THR A 29 4.43 -11.90 -27.82
C THR A 29 5.29 -10.64 -27.91
N PHE A 30 6.06 -10.34 -26.87
CA PHE A 30 7.03 -9.24 -26.92
C PHE A 30 8.21 -9.48 -26.00
N LYS A 31 9.28 -8.73 -26.26
CA LYS A 31 10.46 -8.62 -25.41
C LYS A 31 10.88 -7.16 -25.39
N TYR A 32 10.71 -6.51 -24.25
CA TYR A 32 11.19 -5.16 -24.00
C TYR A 32 12.50 -5.24 -23.24
N VAL A 33 13.54 -4.59 -23.74
CA VAL A 33 14.87 -4.53 -23.12
C VAL A 33 14.99 -3.18 -22.42
N ASN A 34 15.55 -3.17 -21.21
CA ASN A 34 15.90 -1.97 -20.49
C ASN A 34 17.16 -1.35 -21.10
N GLU A 35 17.00 -0.54 -22.14
CA GLU A 35 18.10 0.16 -22.82
C GLU A 35 17.57 1.41 -23.55
N GLY A 36 18.49 2.29 -23.94
CA GLY A 36 18.19 3.54 -24.64
C GLY A 36 18.12 4.77 -23.72
N GLU A 37 17.73 5.89 -24.30
CA GLU A 37 17.65 7.18 -23.62
C GLU A 37 16.47 7.26 -22.65
N PHE A 38 16.63 8.08 -21.62
CA PHE A 38 15.53 8.38 -20.70
C PHE A 38 14.52 9.34 -21.33
N GLY A 39 13.26 9.20 -20.91
CA GLY A 39 12.20 10.12 -21.32
C GLY A 39 12.39 11.52 -20.74
N PRO A 40 11.91 12.57 -21.44
CA PRO A 40 12.22 13.96 -21.08
C PRO A 40 11.28 14.56 -20.03
N TYR A 41 10.16 13.91 -19.73
CA TYR A 41 9.11 14.44 -18.85
C TYR A 41 9.38 14.15 -17.37
N ILE A 42 8.90 15.04 -16.50
CA ILE A 42 9.02 14.90 -15.05
C ILE A 42 8.19 13.71 -14.57
N THR A 43 8.75 12.93 -13.65
CA THR A 43 8.03 11.82 -13.01
C THR A 43 8.15 11.92 -11.51
N GLU A 44 7.20 11.28 -10.83
CA GLU A 44 7.17 11.17 -9.40
C GLU A 44 8.48 10.58 -8.83
N TYR A 45 8.93 11.15 -7.71
CA TYR A 45 10.21 10.86 -7.04
C TYR A 45 11.48 11.18 -7.85
N ASP A 46 11.37 12.07 -8.83
CA ASP A 46 12.44 12.44 -9.76
C ASP A 46 13.04 11.21 -10.46
N ALA A 47 12.20 10.23 -10.79
CA ALA A 47 12.67 9.01 -11.42
C ALA A 47 13.05 9.28 -12.87
N SER A 48 14.16 8.68 -13.32
CA SER A 48 14.39 8.53 -14.75
C SER A 48 13.56 7.35 -15.26
N TYR A 49 13.12 7.39 -16.51
CA TYR A 49 12.26 6.34 -17.05
C TYR A 49 12.46 6.10 -18.54
N ARG A 50 12.06 4.92 -19.01
CA ARG A 50 12.03 4.53 -20.42
C ARG A 50 10.67 3.94 -20.73
N ALA A 51 9.88 4.64 -21.53
CA ALA A 51 8.52 4.22 -21.87
C ALA A 51 8.54 2.96 -22.75
N MET A 52 7.61 2.03 -22.48
CA MET A 52 7.43 0.81 -23.27
C MET A 52 6.22 0.94 -24.22
N PRO A 53 6.17 0.13 -25.30
CA PRO A 53 5.05 0.12 -26.24
C PRO A 53 3.70 -0.34 -25.67
N LEU A 54 3.65 -0.97 -24.49
CA LEU A 54 2.38 -1.32 -23.85
C LEU A 54 1.77 -0.06 -23.20
N PHE A 55 0.85 0.59 -23.91
CA PHE A 55 0.22 1.85 -23.52
C PHE A 55 -1.31 1.82 -23.70
N GLY A 56 -1.99 2.68 -22.95
CA GLY A 56 -3.43 2.96 -23.06
C GLY A 56 -3.72 4.22 -22.28
N SER A 57 -3.90 5.35 -22.98
CA SER A 57 -3.98 6.69 -22.36
C SER A 57 -4.97 6.73 -21.19
N PRO A 58 -4.61 7.34 -20.04
CA PRO A 58 -3.36 8.04 -19.74
C PRO A 58 -2.24 7.14 -19.19
N PHE A 59 -2.36 5.83 -19.31
CA PHE A 59 -1.44 4.85 -18.72
C PHE A 59 -0.38 4.35 -19.71
N GLN A 60 0.82 4.09 -19.23
CA GLN A 60 1.87 3.46 -20.02
C GLN A 60 2.86 2.71 -19.14
N LEU A 61 3.26 1.52 -19.58
CA LEU A 61 4.30 0.75 -18.90
C LEU A 61 5.68 1.38 -19.16
N ALA A 62 6.55 1.40 -18.17
CA ALA A 62 7.89 1.94 -18.30
C ALA A 62 8.90 1.21 -17.41
N TRP A 63 10.16 1.24 -17.84
CA TRP A 63 11.28 1.09 -16.91
C TRP A 63 11.41 2.39 -16.13
N TYR A 64 11.66 2.33 -14.83
CA TYR A 64 11.98 3.53 -14.07
C TYR A 64 12.98 3.26 -12.96
N ASN A 65 13.72 4.29 -12.56
CA ASN A 65 14.67 4.22 -11.45
C ASN A 65 14.75 5.54 -10.67
N THR A 66 14.62 5.46 -9.36
CA THR A 66 14.85 6.59 -8.45
C THR A 66 16.28 6.61 -7.90
N THR A 67 16.96 5.46 -7.96
CA THR A 67 18.38 5.27 -7.65
C THR A 67 19.10 4.78 -8.91
N PRO A 68 20.25 5.36 -9.30
CA PRO A 68 20.99 4.93 -10.49
C PRO A 68 21.28 3.42 -10.51
N GLY A 69 21.01 2.77 -11.65
CA GLY A 69 21.24 1.35 -11.85
C GLY A 69 20.23 0.39 -11.19
N LYS A 70 19.26 0.89 -10.42
CA LYS A 70 18.20 0.08 -9.79
C LYS A 70 16.86 0.32 -10.49
N PHE A 71 16.52 -0.53 -11.45
CA PHE A 71 15.32 -0.36 -12.28
C PHE A 71 14.13 -1.20 -11.83
N TYR A 72 12.95 -0.66 -12.10
CA TYR A 72 11.65 -1.28 -11.85
C TYR A 72 10.79 -1.21 -13.11
N VAL A 73 9.90 -2.19 -13.29
CA VAL A 73 8.82 -2.13 -14.27
C VAL A 73 7.61 -1.52 -13.57
N GLY A 74 7.23 -0.32 -13.99
CA GLY A 74 6.12 0.44 -13.42
C GLY A 74 5.07 0.81 -14.47
N LEU A 75 3.83 0.98 -14.02
CA LEU A 75 2.77 1.63 -14.77
C LEU A 75 2.74 3.10 -14.38
N ARG A 76 3.02 4.00 -15.33
CA ARG A 76 2.82 5.43 -15.12
C ARG A 76 1.41 5.85 -15.49
N MET A 77 0.92 6.90 -14.87
CA MET A 77 -0.32 7.60 -15.22
C MET A 77 -0.04 9.09 -15.47
N GLY A 78 -0.63 9.62 -16.53
CA GLY A 78 -0.55 11.01 -16.95
C GLY A 78 -0.36 11.15 -18.46
N THR A 79 -0.55 12.34 -19.00
CA THR A 79 -0.45 12.60 -20.44
C THR A 79 0.68 13.58 -20.73
N THR A 80 1.36 13.39 -21.86
CA THR A 80 2.43 14.29 -22.32
C THR A 80 1.91 15.69 -22.66
N ARG A 81 0.59 15.85 -22.88
CA ARG A 81 -0.06 17.14 -23.14
C ARG A 81 -0.22 18.03 -21.90
N SER A 82 -0.19 17.43 -20.70
CA SER A 82 -0.65 18.10 -19.48
C SER A 82 0.46 18.74 -18.64
N GLU A 83 1.68 18.95 -19.18
CA GLU A 83 2.89 19.50 -18.51
C GLU A 83 3.07 19.12 -17.02
N SER A 84 2.46 18.01 -16.60
CA SER A 84 2.30 17.59 -15.21
C SER A 84 3.12 16.34 -15.02
N LEU A 85 3.60 16.14 -13.80
CA LEU A 85 4.39 14.96 -13.46
C LEU A 85 3.60 13.67 -13.75
N PHE A 86 4.30 12.64 -14.23
CA PHE A 86 3.75 11.29 -14.29
C PHE A 86 3.84 10.59 -12.94
N ARG A 87 2.74 10.00 -12.48
CA ARG A 87 2.71 9.22 -11.23
C ARG A 87 2.88 7.73 -11.48
N TRP A 88 3.59 7.06 -10.59
CA TRP A 88 3.78 5.60 -10.64
C TRP A 88 2.63 4.92 -9.91
N VAL A 89 1.65 4.35 -10.61
CA VAL A 89 0.41 3.84 -9.98
C VAL A 89 0.42 2.34 -9.71
N TRP A 90 1.42 1.62 -10.23
CA TRP A 90 1.64 0.20 -10.00
C TRP A 90 3.08 -0.17 -10.37
N ASP A 91 3.66 -1.21 -9.76
CA ASP A 91 4.95 -1.76 -10.17
C ASP A 91 5.05 -3.26 -9.91
N ALA A 92 5.81 -3.96 -10.77
CA ALA A 92 5.88 -5.42 -10.75
C ALA A 92 6.89 -5.96 -9.72
N ASN A 93 8.04 -5.30 -9.60
CA ASN A 93 9.22 -5.83 -8.90
C ASN A 93 9.67 -4.93 -7.73
N ARG A 94 8.72 -4.39 -6.96
CA ARG A 94 8.97 -3.66 -5.71
C ARG A 94 9.98 -4.37 -4.82
N GLY A 95 10.94 -3.62 -4.28
CA GLY A 95 12.03 -4.14 -3.45
C GLY A 95 13.03 -5.08 -4.15
N LYS A 96 12.83 -5.41 -5.43
CA LYS A 96 13.68 -6.32 -6.21
C LYS A 96 14.13 -5.66 -7.52
N PRO A 97 14.96 -4.62 -7.44
CA PRO A 97 15.40 -3.88 -8.62
C PRO A 97 16.19 -4.79 -9.58
N VAL A 98 16.15 -4.44 -10.87
CA VAL A 98 16.95 -5.07 -11.92
C VAL A 98 17.97 -4.09 -12.51
N GLY A 99 18.97 -4.62 -13.21
CA GLY A 99 20.00 -3.81 -13.85
C GLY A 99 19.64 -3.30 -15.26
N GLU A 100 20.61 -2.60 -15.85
CA GLU A 100 20.61 -2.31 -17.29
C GLU A 100 20.54 -3.59 -18.13
N LYS A 101 19.87 -3.52 -19.28
CA LYS A 101 19.63 -4.65 -20.20
C LYS A 101 18.79 -5.79 -19.61
N ALA A 102 18.13 -5.58 -18.47
CA ALA A 102 17.04 -6.45 -18.02
C ALA A 102 15.92 -6.51 -19.06
N MET A 103 15.10 -7.56 -19.03
CA MET A 103 14.13 -7.84 -20.08
C MET A 103 12.76 -8.19 -19.47
N LEU A 104 11.72 -7.50 -19.95
CA LEU A 104 10.33 -7.88 -19.73
C LEU A 104 9.83 -8.65 -20.95
N ILE A 105 9.40 -9.89 -20.75
CA ILE A 105 9.11 -10.83 -21.84
C ILE A 105 7.73 -11.43 -21.64
N PHE A 106 6.87 -11.31 -22.65
CA PHE A 106 5.62 -12.05 -22.74
C PHE A 106 5.76 -13.12 -23.82
N SER A 107 5.69 -14.39 -23.43
CA SER A 107 6.08 -15.53 -24.27
C SER A 107 4.86 -16.33 -24.78
N GLU A 108 5.11 -17.27 -25.71
CA GLU A 108 4.06 -18.13 -26.30
C GLU A 108 3.32 -19.00 -25.28
N ASP A 109 3.96 -19.35 -24.16
CA ASP A 109 3.36 -20.07 -23.05
C ASP A 109 2.36 -19.22 -22.24
N GLY A 110 2.24 -17.92 -22.54
CA GLY A 110 1.33 -17.03 -21.86
C GLY A 110 1.83 -16.48 -20.53
N ASN A 111 3.13 -16.61 -20.24
CA ASN A 111 3.75 -16.03 -19.05
C ASN A 111 4.37 -14.66 -19.35
N LEU A 112 4.17 -13.69 -18.46
CA LEU A 112 4.89 -12.42 -18.45
C LEU A 112 5.99 -12.50 -17.39
N ILE A 113 7.25 -12.34 -17.81
CA ILE A 113 8.43 -12.56 -16.98
C ILE A 113 9.35 -11.36 -17.05
N LEU A 114 9.82 -10.90 -15.89
CA LEU A 114 10.93 -9.98 -15.76
C LEU A 114 12.20 -10.76 -15.40
N LYS A 115 13.25 -10.58 -16.21
CA LYS A 115 14.54 -11.23 -15.99
C LYS A 115 15.72 -10.26 -16.11
N GLU A 116 16.75 -10.56 -15.35
CA GLU A 116 18.05 -9.90 -15.45
C GLU A 116 18.77 -10.25 -16.75
N LYS A 117 19.78 -9.45 -17.12
CA LYS A 117 20.64 -9.72 -18.28
C LYS A 117 21.28 -11.11 -18.24
N ASN A 118 21.60 -11.61 -17.04
CA ASN A 118 22.19 -12.94 -16.81
C ASN A 118 21.17 -14.09 -16.89
N GLY A 119 19.90 -13.80 -17.15
CA GLY A 119 18.83 -14.79 -17.26
C GLY A 119 18.09 -15.10 -15.95
N LYS A 120 18.52 -14.56 -14.80
CA LYS A 120 17.80 -14.74 -13.53
C LYS A 120 16.41 -14.12 -13.61
N VAL A 121 15.38 -14.92 -13.36
CA VAL A 121 14.00 -14.43 -13.23
C VAL A 121 13.84 -13.71 -11.89
N VAL A 122 13.33 -12.49 -11.92
CA VAL A 122 13.11 -11.65 -10.73
C VAL A 122 11.63 -11.56 -10.38
N TRP A 123 10.76 -11.55 -11.39
CA TRP A 123 9.31 -11.51 -11.21
C TRP A 123 8.62 -12.21 -12.38
N SER A 124 7.43 -12.79 -12.14
CA SER A 124 6.58 -13.33 -13.21
C SER A 124 5.12 -13.40 -12.77
N THR A 125 4.19 -13.39 -13.73
CA THR A 125 2.75 -13.60 -13.47
C THR A 125 2.40 -15.03 -13.08
N GLY A 126 3.28 -15.99 -13.36
CA GLY A 126 3.05 -17.41 -13.04
C GLY A 126 1.92 -18.03 -13.86
N THR A 127 1.74 -17.55 -15.10
CA THR A 127 0.63 -17.93 -16.00
C THR A 127 1.04 -18.89 -17.12
N ALA A 128 2.28 -19.40 -17.09
CA ALA A 128 2.79 -20.35 -18.07
C ALA A 128 1.83 -21.54 -18.25
N ASN A 129 1.41 -21.77 -19.49
CA ASN A 129 0.49 -22.82 -19.92
C ASN A 129 -0.89 -22.80 -19.23
N LYS A 130 -1.30 -21.68 -18.62
CA LYS A 130 -2.62 -21.54 -17.94
C LYS A 130 -3.73 -21.02 -18.85
N GLY A 131 -3.61 -21.19 -20.17
CA GLY A 131 -4.68 -20.83 -21.11
C GLY A 131 -4.64 -19.40 -21.66
N VAL A 132 -3.64 -18.60 -21.27
CA VAL A 132 -3.49 -17.20 -21.72
C VAL A 132 -3.26 -17.12 -23.23
N VAL A 133 -3.95 -16.19 -23.90
CA VAL A 133 -3.83 -15.94 -25.35
C VAL A 133 -3.51 -14.48 -25.69
N GLY A 134 -3.38 -13.63 -24.68
CA GLY A 134 -3.01 -12.22 -24.86
C GLY A 134 -2.92 -11.45 -23.56
N ILE A 135 -2.41 -10.22 -23.69
CA ILE A 135 -2.26 -9.22 -22.64
C ILE A 135 -2.83 -7.89 -23.14
N LYS A 136 -3.50 -7.14 -22.25
CA LYS A 136 -4.02 -5.80 -22.54
C LYS A 136 -3.87 -4.89 -21.32
N LEU A 137 -3.65 -3.60 -21.58
CA LEU A 137 -3.81 -2.54 -20.59
C LEU A 137 -5.20 -1.91 -20.80
N LEU A 138 -6.08 -2.03 -19.81
CA LEU A 138 -7.44 -1.49 -19.87
C LEU A 138 -7.43 0.04 -19.60
N PRO A 139 -8.46 0.79 -20.06
CA PRO A 139 -8.55 2.24 -19.84
C PRO A 139 -8.55 2.69 -18.38
N VAL A 140 -8.76 1.76 -17.44
CA VAL A 140 -8.79 2.00 -15.99
C VAL A 140 -7.45 1.69 -15.32
N GLY A 141 -6.40 1.40 -16.10
CA GLY A 141 -5.06 1.09 -15.59
C GLY A 141 -4.83 -0.38 -15.23
N ASN A 142 -5.81 -1.27 -15.45
CA ASN A 142 -5.66 -2.69 -15.17
C ASN A 142 -4.93 -3.41 -16.31
N ILE A 143 -3.80 -4.05 -16.00
CA ILE A 143 -3.07 -4.93 -16.94
C ILE A 143 -3.64 -6.33 -16.78
N VAL A 144 -4.22 -6.88 -17.84
CA VAL A 144 -4.90 -8.19 -17.80
C VAL A 144 -4.26 -9.17 -18.78
N LEU A 145 -4.04 -10.40 -18.32
CA LEU A 145 -3.74 -11.56 -19.17
C LEU A 145 -5.02 -12.38 -19.26
N TYR A 146 -5.49 -12.66 -20.48
CA TYR A 146 -6.81 -13.24 -20.70
C TYR A 146 -6.79 -14.50 -21.56
N ASP A 147 -7.78 -15.37 -21.36
CA ASP A 147 -7.94 -16.62 -22.11
C ASP A 147 -8.77 -16.43 -23.40
N LYS A 148 -9.03 -17.53 -24.14
CA LYS A 148 -9.83 -17.50 -25.39
C LYS A 148 -11.26 -17.01 -25.19
N LYS A 149 -11.81 -17.11 -23.98
CA LYS A 149 -13.17 -16.66 -23.61
C LYS A 149 -13.17 -15.21 -23.12
N GLY A 150 -12.00 -14.58 -23.01
CA GLY A 150 -11.84 -13.24 -22.46
C GLY A 150 -11.82 -13.20 -20.93
N VAL A 151 -11.79 -14.36 -20.26
CA VAL A 151 -11.68 -14.45 -18.80
C VAL A 151 -10.26 -14.07 -18.38
N PHE A 152 -10.14 -13.27 -17.32
CA PHE A 152 -8.84 -12.88 -16.80
C PHE A 152 -8.20 -14.06 -16.07
N VAL A 153 -7.02 -14.46 -16.54
CA VAL A 153 -6.17 -15.47 -15.89
C VAL A 153 -5.26 -14.81 -14.86
N TRP A 154 -4.88 -13.55 -15.10
CA TRP A 154 -4.13 -12.71 -14.17
C TRP A 154 -4.48 -11.25 -14.42
N GLN A 155 -4.49 -10.43 -13.38
CA GLN A 155 -4.65 -8.98 -13.49
C GLN A 155 -3.80 -8.21 -12.47
N SER A 156 -3.32 -7.02 -12.83
CA SER A 156 -2.51 -6.19 -11.92
C SER A 156 -3.33 -5.69 -10.73
N PHE A 157 -4.66 -5.57 -10.88
CA PHE A 157 -5.56 -5.14 -9.82
C PHE A 157 -5.59 -6.09 -8.61
N ASP A 158 -5.23 -7.37 -8.77
CA ASP A 158 -5.11 -8.34 -7.67
C ASP A 158 -3.78 -8.23 -6.91
N HIS A 159 -2.87 -7.38 -7.40
CA HIS A 159 -1.53 -7.17 -6.86
C HIS A 159 -1.21 -5.67 -6.69
N PRO A 160 -2.00 -4.91 -5.89
CA PRO A 160 -1.68 -3.53 -5.59
C PRO A 160 -0.32 -3.39 -4.89
N THR A 161 0.25 -2.19 -5.00
CA THR A 161 1.50 -1.78 -4.33
C THR A 161 1.17 -0.83 -3.17
N ASP A 162 1.35 0.48 -3.33
CA ASP A 162 0.89 1.51 -2.38
C ASP A 162 -0.40 2.20 -2.83
N THR A 163 -0.89 1.86 -4.02
CA THR A 163 -1.95 2.60 -4.72
C THR A 163 -3.14 1.71 -5.04
N LEU A 164 -4.34 2.22 -4.76
CA LEU A 164 -5.63 1.65 -5.17
C LEU A 164 -6.24 2.55 -6.26
N MET A 165 -6.48 2.00 -7.45
CA MET A 165 -7.11 2.72 -8.56
C MET A 165 -8.64 2.62 -8.50
N VAL A 166 -9.35 3.56 -9.14
CA VAL A 166 -10.81 3.44 -9.29
C VAL A 166 -11.15 2.13 -10.03
N ARG A 167 -12.18 1.43 -9.53
CA ARG A 167 -12.61 0.05 -9.87
C ARG A 167 -11.72 -1.07 -9.37
N GLN A 168 -10.66 -0.76 -8.62
CA GLN A 168 -9.86 -1.76 -7.92
C GLN A 168 -10.44 -2.02 -6.53
N SER A 169 -10.33 -3.26 -6.06
CA SER A 169 -10.84 -3.68 -4.76
C SER A 169 -9.74 -4.19 -3.85
N LEU A 170 -9.86 -3.91 -2.55
CA LEU A 170 -9.20 -4.69 -1.52
C LEU A 170 -10.15 -5.82 -1.09
N THR A 171 -9.61 -7.00 -0.91
CA THR A 171 -10.31 -8.25 -0.60
C THR A 171 -9.90 -8.74 0.77
N LYS A 172 -10.90 -9.13 1.56
CA LYS A 172 -10.68 -9.68 2.89
C LYS A 172 -10.02 -11.06 2.75
N ASN A 173 -8.98 -11.30 3.54
CA ASN A 173 -8.17 -12.54 3.49
C ASN A 173 -7.56 -12.84 2.11
N GLY A 174 -7.61 -11.89 1.17
CA GLY A 174 -6.98 -12.01 -0.14
C GLY A 174 -5.57 -11.43 -0.16
N PRO A 175 -4.90 -11.47 -1.32
CA PRO A 175 -3.54 -10.96 -1.47
C PRO A 175 -3.47 -9.42 -1.52
N THR A 176 -4.62 -8.74 -1.70
CA THR A 176 -4.69 -7.30 -1.92
C THR A 176 -4.51 -6.52 -0.62
N LYS A 177 -3.48 -5.68 -0.57
CA LYS A 177 -3.22 -4.71 0.48
C LYS A 177 -2.45 -3.54 -0.11
N LEU A 178 -2.54 -2.37 0.51
CA LEU A 178 -1.61 -1.30 0.20
C LEU A 178 -0.43 -1.37 1.17
N VAL A 179 0.78 -1.19 0.67
CA VAL A 179 2.00 -1.13 1.50
C VAL A 179 2.77 0.11 1.06
N SER A 180 3.06 1.01 2.01
CA SER A 180 3.74 2.27 1.69
C SER A 180 5.12 2.02 1.07
N ARG A 181 5.67 3.05 0.43
CA ARG A 181 7.05 3.02 -0.05
C ARG A 181 8.00 3.34 1.11
N ALA A 182 9.18 2.72 1.13
CA ALA A 182 10.16 2.96 2.19
C ALA A 182 10.72 4.39 2.18
N SER A 183 11.08 4.91 1.02
CA SER A 183 11.48 6.31 0.85
C SER A 183 11.42 6.75 -0.62
N PRO A 184 11.57 8.05 -0.96
CA PRO A 184 11.60 8.47 -2.36
C PRO A 184 12.68 7.75 -3.19
N LYS A 185 13.82 7.40 -2.58
CA LYS A 185 14.95 6.72 -3.25
C LYS A 185 14.95 5.21 -3.11
N ASP A 186 14.20 4.66 -2.15
CA ASP A 186 14.06 3.22 -1.94
C ASP A 186 12.63 2.74 -2.22
N ASN A 187 12.46 2.03 -3.33
CA ASN A 187 11.18 1.43 -3.73
C ASN A 187 10.98 0.02 -3.12
N SER A 188 11.50 -0.23 -1.91
CA SER A 188 11.07 -1.37 -1.10
C SER A 188 9.78 -1.04 -0.35
N ASP A 189 9.18 -2.08 0.24
CA ASP A 189 8.07 -1.93 1.16
C ASP A 189 8.49 -1.11 2.38
N GLY A 190 7.68 -0.11 2.70
CA GLY A 190 7.78 0.69 3.92
C GLY A 190 7.07 0.01 5.08
N ILE A 191 6.93 0.75 6.18
CA ILE A 191 6.40 0.21 7.44
C ILE A 191 4.86 0.23 7.51
N TYR A 192 4.19 1.01 6.67
CA TYR A 192 2.74 1.15 6.73
C TYR A 192 2.05 0.17 5.78
N SER A 193 0.96 -0.43 6.22
CA SER A 193 0.09 -1.21 5.34
C SER A 193 -1.37 -0.98 5.64
N PHE A 194 -2.21 -1.00 4.60
CA PHE A 194 -3.64 -0.80 4.68
C PHE A 194 -4.37 -2.02 4.11
N VAL A 195 -5.21 -2.66 4.93
CA VAL A 195 -5.83 -3.96 4.61
C VAL A 195 -7.30 -3.99 4.99
N LEU A 196 -8.07 -4.81 4.27
CA LEU A 196 -9.44 -5.14 4.65
C LEU A 196 -9.44 -6.34 5.61
N GLY A 197 -9.86 -6.12 6.85
CA GLY A 197 -10.01 -7.13 7.89
C GLY A 197 -11.48 -7.45 8.20
N SER A 198 -11.72 -8.30 9.20
CA SER A 198 -13.08 -8.70 9.59
C SER A 198 -13.94 -7.55 10.12
N ASN A 199 -13.31 -6.52 10.68
CA ASN A 199 -14.01 -5.40 11.30
C ASN A 199 -14.01 -4.17 10.38
N GLY A 200 -13.59 -4.32 9.11
CA GLY A 200 -13.48 -3.24 8.14
C GLY A 200 -12.04 -2.92 7.78
N MET A 201 -11.75 -1.67 7.46
CA MET A 201 -10.43 -1.24 7.00
C MET A 201 -9.47 -1.06 8.17
N ASN A 202 -8.21 -1.46 8.00
CA ASN A 202 -7.21 -1.42 9.06
C ASN A 202 -5.90 -0.86 8.50
N LEU A 203 -5.39 0.18 9.15
CA LEU A 203 -4.04 0.67 8.92
C LEU A 203 -3.12 0.01 9.93
N PHE A 204 -1.98 -0.49 9.48
CA PHE A 204 -0.99 -1.15 10.32
C PHE A 204 0.35 -0.45 10.21
N VAL A 205 1.06 -0.35 11.33
CA VAL A 205 2.44 0.12 11.40
C VAL A 205 3.33 -1.04 11.83
N SER A 206 4.24 -1.45 10.96
CA SER A 206 5.23 -2.47 11.29
C SER A 206 6.39 -1.85 12.08
N PRO A 207 6.84 -2.47 13.18
CA PRO A 207 8.06 -2.05 13.85
C PRO A 207 9.27 -2.17 12.91
N VAL A 208 10.20 -1.21 12.98
CA VAL A 208 11.35 -1.12 12.07
C VAL A 208 12.23 -2.36 12.18
N GLN A 209 12.61 -2.94 11.03
CA GLN A 209 13.43 -4.17 10.92
C GLN A 209 14.81 -4.11 11.60
N GLY A 210 15.28 -2.93 12.02
CA GLY A 210 16.53 -2.77 12.79
C GLY A 210 16.42 -3.16 14.28
N MET A 211 15.22 -3.52 14.74
CA MET A 211 14.93 -3.91 16.13
C MET A 211 14.76 -5.42 16.32
N VAL A 212 14.88 -6.21 15.23
CA VAL A 212 14.78 -7.67 15.28
C VAL A 212 16.13 -8.25 15.69
N THR A 213 16.22 -8.76 16.91
CA THR A 213 17.34 -9.62 17.31
C THR A 213 17.42 -10.81 16.37
N VAL A 214 18.64 -11.18 15.92
CA VAL A 214 18.85 -12.34 15.06
C VAL A 214 18.25 -13.58 15.73
N GLY A 215 17.16 -14.13 15.17
CA GLY A 215 16.46 -15.30 15.70
C GLY A 215 15.11 -15.03 16.39
N ALA A 216 14.68 -13.76 16.56
CA ALA A 216 13.34 -13.43 17.04
C ALA A 216 12.35 -13.18 15.88
N LEU A 217 11.08 -13.54 16.07
CA LEU A 217 10.00 -13.11 15.16
C LEU A 217 9.82 -11.60 15.28
N PRO A 218 9.64 -10.84 14.18
CA PRO A 218 9.34 -9.43 14.26
C PRO A 218 8.04 -9.20 15.05
N PRO A 219 7.94 -8.11 15.85
CA PRO A 219 6.73 -7.83 16.60
C PRO A 219 5.55 -7.69 15.64
N PRO A 220 4.33 -8.08 16.06
CA PRO A 220 3.15 -7.95 15.21
C PRO A 220 2.93 -6.46 14.86
N PRO A 221 2.46 -6.16 13.63
CA PRO A 221 2.14 -4.79 13.24
C PRO A 221 1.11 -4.17 14.21
N LEU A 222 1.33 -2.91 14.58
CA LEU A 222 0.41 -2.17 15.43
C LEU A 222 -0.81 -1.76 14.61
N LEU A 223 -2.00 -2.20 15.06
CA LEU A 223 -3.26 -1.80 14.46
C LEU A 223 -3.58 -0.34 14.80
N TYR A 224 -3.82 0.43 13.75
CA TYR A 224 -4.47 1.72 13.76
C TYR A 224 -5.86 1.57 13.14
N SER A 225 -6.90 1.79 13.94
CA SER A 225 -8.30 1.63 13.52
C SER A 225 -9.15 2.78 14.05
N ASP A 226 -9.87 3.45 13.16
CA ASP A 226 -10.87 4.48 13.47
C ASP A 226 -12.29 3.91 13.31
N ASP A 227 -13.27 4.46 14.02
CA ASP A 227 -14.68 4.05 13.94
C ASP A 227 -15.21 4.15 12.51
N ARG A 228 -14.74 5.13 11.71
CA ARG A 228 -15.15 5.27 10.30
C ARG A 228 -14.62 4.20 9.38
N PHE A 229 -13.60 3.47 9.82
CA PHE A 229 -13.12 2.28 9.13
C PHE A 229 -13.82 1.01 9.61
N THR A 230 -14.63 1.12 10.66
CA THR A 230 -15.36 -0.01 11.22
C THR A 230 -16.68 -0.19 10.49
N VAL A 231 -16.99 -1.44 10.16
CA VAL A 231 -18.22 -1.83 9.46
C VAL A 231 -19.05 -2.74 10.36
N THR A 232 -20.37 -2.57 10.33
CA THR A 232 -21.31 -3.37 11.13
C THR A 232 -21.43 -4.79 10.60
N GLN A 233 -21.36 -4.95 9.28
CA GLN A 233 -21.30 -6.23 8.58
C GLN A 233 -19.92 -6.39 7.96
N THR A 234 -19.34 -7.57 8.09
CA THR A 234 -18.00 -7.85 7.60
C THR A 234 -17.98 -8.01 6.07
N PRO A 235 -17.33 -7.10 5.32
CA PRO A 235 -17.28 -7.15 3.87
C PRO A 235 -16.30 -8.21 3.38
N SER A 236 -16.58 -8.77 2.20
CA SER A 236 -15.63 -9.63 1.49
C SER A 236 -14.66 -8.81 0.65
N ASN A 237 -15.12 -7.66 0.15
CA ASN A 237 -14.30 -6.72 -0.58
C ASN A 237 -14.74 -5.27 -0.33
N ILE A 238 -13.84 -4.34 -0.62
CA ILE A 238 -14.13 -2.92 -0.69
C ILE A 238 -13.53 -2.36 -1.96
N THR A 239 -14.33 -1.67 -2.75
CA THR A 239 -13.94 -1.17 -4.07
C THR A 239 -13.80 0.35 -4.02
N PHE A 240 -12.73 0.89 -4.60
CA PHE A 240 -12.62 2.33 -4.79
C PHE A 240 -13.43 2.73 -6.04
N THR A 241 -14.46 3.56 -5.88
CA THR A 241 -15.44 3.88 -6.92
C THR A 241 -15.50 5.39 -7.16
N ASN A 242 -16.06 5.74 -8.32
CA ASN A 242 -16.38 7.11 -8.71
C ASN A 242 -17.82 7.08 -9.22
N GLU A 243 -18.75 7.51 -8.39
CA GLU A 243 -20.19 7.46 -8.69
C GLU A 243 -20.76 8.87 -8.82
N PRO A 244 -21.76 9.11 -9.68
CA PRO A 244 -22.47 10.38 -9.70
C PRO A 244 -23.15 10.64 -8.35
N GLY A 245 -22.90 11.83 -7.79
CA GLY A 245 -23.57 12.33 -6.60
C GLY A 245 -24.74 13.24 -6.97
N PHE A 246 -25.86 13.09 -6.27
CA PHE A 246 -27.11 13.75 -6.59
C PHE A 246 -27.48 14.76 -5.51
N SER A 247 -27.96 15.93 -5.92
CA SER A 247 -28.55 16.91 -5.00
C SER A 247 -30.05 16.66 -4.78
N PHE A 248 -30.69 17.54 -4.02
CA PHE A 248 -32.15 17.57 -3.86
C PHE A 248 -32.80 17.83 -5.24
N ASN A 249 -33.03 16.77 -6.03
CA ASN A 249 -33.88 16.62 -7.23
C ASN A 249 -33.40 15.50 -8.18
N ASP A 250 -32.52 14.57 -7.74
CA ASP A 250 -31.98 13.48 -8.58
C ASP A 250 -31.23 13.97 -9.83
N VAL A 251 -30.68 15.19 -9.79
CA VAL A 251 -29.77 15.71 -10.81
C VAL A 251 -28.34 15.45 -10.36
N PRO A 252 -27.48 14.79 -11.18
CA PRO A 252 -26.08 14.64 -10.85
C PRO A 252 -25.39 16.01 -10.85
N GLU A 253 -24.95 16.48 -9.69
CA GLU A 253 -24.27 17.79 -9.53
C GLU A 253 -22.76 17.64 -9.32
N PHE A 254 -22.34 16.48 -8.83
CA PHE A 254 -20.94 16.17 -8.54
C PHE A 254 -20.68 14.68 -8.71
N TYR A 255 -19.45 14.27 -8.49
CA TYR A 255 -19.01 12.89 -8.42
C TYR A 255 -18.45 12.62 -7.04
N GLU A 256 -18.72 11.42 -6.53
CA GLU A 256 -18.22 10.96 -5.25
C GLU A 256 -17.15 9.90 -5.47
N LEU A 257 -15.95 10.19 -5.01
CA LEU A 257 -14.94 9.17 -4.78
C LEU A 257 -15.29 8.46 -3.48
N GLN A 258 -15.44 7.15 -3.53
CA GLN A 258 -15.89 6.38 -2.39
C GLN A 258 -15.13 5.07 -2.24
N LEU A 259 -15.02 4.59 -1.01
CA LEU A 259 -14.73 3.20 -0.72
C LEU A 259 -16.06 2.49 -0.44
N THR A 260 -16.44 1.59 -1.34
CA THR A 260 -17.74 0.90 -1.36
C THR A 260 -17.57 -0.56 -0.95
N PRO A 261 -18.00 -0.95 0.27
CA PRO A 261 -18.02 -2.35 0.68
C PRO A 261 -19.13 -3.12 -0.05
N ASP A 262 -18.93 -4.42 -0.27
CA ASP A 262 -19.97 -5.31 -0.84
C ASP A 262 -21.22 -5.44 0.06
N THR A 263 -21.08 -5.13 1.35
CA THR A 263 -22.17 -5.13 2.34
C THR A 263 -22.92 -3.79 2.45
N GLY A 264 -22.51 -2.77 1.70
CA GLY A 264 -23.00 -1.39 1.83
C GLY A 264 -22.33 -0.60 2.95
N GLY A 265 -22.67 0.70 3.05
CA GLY A 265 -22.06 1.64 3.99
C GLY A 265 -20.83 2.34 3.41
N ASN A 266 -21.04 3.14 2.37
CA ASN A 266 -19.95 3.74 1.61
C ASN A 266 -19.21 4.79 2.43
N PHE A 267 -17.88 4.75 2.38
CA PHE A 267 -17.04 5.81 2.94
C PHE A 267 -16.75 6.82 1.83
N ILE A 268 -17.31 8.02 1.93
CA ILE A 268 -17.06 9.11 0.98
C ILE A 268 -15.65 9.63 1.23
N VAL A 269 -14.79 9.50 0.22
CA VAL A 269 -13.41 9.98 0.20
C VAL A 269 -13.39 11.45 -0.19
N ALA A 270 -14.05 11.81 -1.29
CA ALA A 270 -14.13 13.20 -1.76
C ALA A 270 -15.35 13.42 -2.64
N GLN A 271 -15.82 14.67 -2.70
CA GLN A 271 -16.83 15.13 -3.64
C GLN A 271 -16.20 16.13 -4.61
N VAL A 272 -16.32 15.88 -5.91
CA VAL A 272 -15.65 16.64 -6.97
C VAL A 272 -16.61 16.98 -8.09
N LYS A 273 -16.46 18.13 -8.74
CA LYS A 273 -17.41 18.62 -9.76
C LYS A 273 -17.23 18.02 -11.15
N TYR A 274 -16.30 17.09 -11.31
CA TYR A 274 -15.91 16.52 -12.59
C TYR A 274 -15.70 15.02 -12.46
N ASN A 275 -15.72 14.31 -13.59
CA ASN A 275 -15.53 12.86 -13.59
C ASN A 275 -14.13 12.52 -13.07
N ALA A 276 -14.08 11.87 -11.90
CA ALA A 276 -12.84 11.52 -11.23
C ALA A 276 -12.50 10.02 -11.36
N THR A 277 -12.90 9.38 -12.45
CA THR A 277 -12.51 7.99 -12.77
C THR A 277 -10.99 7.83 -12.83
N LEU A 278 -10.28 8.90 -13.20
CA LEU A 278 -8.81 8.96 -13.18
C LEU A 278 -8.31 9.39 -11.79
N SER A 279 -8.72 8.67 -10.75
CA SER A 279 -8.25 8.89 -9.39
C SER A 279 -7.49 7.70 -8.83
N ILE A 280 -6.61 8.00 -7.89
CA ILE A 280 -5.87 7.02 -7.11
C ILE A 280 -6.03 7.34 -5.63
N LEU A 281 -6.16 6.30 -4.81
CA LEU A 281 -6.04 6.38 -3.36
C LEU A 281 -4.72 5.72 -2.96
N ARG A 282 -3.82 6.48 -2.35
CA ARG A 282 -2.46 6.07 -2.06
C ARG A 282 -2.15 6.06 -0.58
N LEU A 283 -1.53 4.99 -0.12
CA LEU A 283 -0.87 4.94 1.17
C LEU A 283 0.54 5.54 1.02
N GLU A 284 0.69 6.80 1.40
CA GLU A 284 1.92 7.55 1.27
C GLU A 284 3.07 6.99 2.12
N ILE A 285 4.30 7.38 1.78
CA ILE A 285 5.51 7.06 2.56
C ILE A 285 5.34 7.44 4.04
N SER A 286 4.61 8.53 4.30
CA SER A 286 4.28 9.04 5.64
C SER A 286 3.23 8.21 6.39
N GLY A 287 2.61 7.21 5.77
CA GLY A 287 1.50 6.46 6.33
C GLY A 287 0.14 7.15 6.22
N ASN A 288 0.07 8.34 5.62
CA ASN A 288 -1.19 9.02 5.34
C ASN A 288 -1.88 8.37 4.13
N LEU A 289 -3.21 8.37 4.14
CA LEU A 289 -4.01 7.91 3.01
C LEU A 289 -4.49 9.13 2.23
N VAL A 290 -4.04 9.27 0.99
CA VAL A 290 -4.23 10.48 0.18
C VAL A 290 -4.87 10.11 -1.15
N ALA A 291 -5.92 10.83 -1.55
CA ALA A 291 -6.46 10.68 -2.90
C ALA A 291 -5.89 11.76 -3.83
N TYR A 292 -5.48 11.33 -5.02
CA TYR A 292 -5.12 12.22 -6.10
C TYR A 292 -6.03 11.98 -7.28
N THR A 293 -6.55 13.05 -7.85
CA THR A 293 -7.43 13.02 -9.01
C THR A 293 -6.75 13.70 -10.18
N TYR A 294 -6.74 13.02 -11.32
CA TYR A 294 -6.15 13.53 -12.55
C TYR A 294 -7.22 14.08 -13.48
N TYR A 295 -7.21 15.40 -13.65
CA TYR A 295 -8.09 16.11 -14.58
C TYR A 295 -7.36 16.32 -15.90
N ASP A 296 -7.54 15.38 -16.83
CA ASP A 296 -6.84 15.39 -18.11
C ASP A 296 -7.20 16.53 -19.10
N PRO A 297 -8.29 17.34 -18.95
CA PRO A 297 -8.56 18.45 -19.87
C PRO A 297 -7.65 19.68 -19.70
N VAL A 298 -6.93 19.83 -18.58
CA VAL A 298 -6.05 20.99 -18.36
C VAL A 298 -4.64 20.78 -18.91
N ALA A 299 -3.99 21.90 -19.23
CA ALA A 299 -2.64 21.94 -19.80
C ALA A 299 -1.52 21.89 -18.74
N THR A 300 -1.78 22.35 -17.52
CA THR A 300 -0.85 22.31 -16.37
C THR A 300 -1.62 21.89 -15.12
N ASP A 301 -0.92 21.46 -14.07
CA ASP A 301 -1.50 21.13 -12.76
C ASP A 301 -2.68 20.15 -12.82
N ALA A 302 -2.59 19.16 -13.71
CA ALA A 302 -3.65 18.18 -13.93
C ALA A 302 -3.87 17.25 -12.74
N TRP A 303 -2.95 17.21 -11.77
CA TRP A 303 -3.11 16.44 -10.53
C TRP A 303 -3.59 17.32 -9.39
N GLU A 304 -4.79 17.02 -8.91
CA GLU A 304 -5.34 17.58 -7.68
C GLU A 304 -5.17 16.58 -6.53
N ARG A 305 -4.79 17.06 -5.35
CA ARG A 305 -4.90 16.28 -4.11
C ARG A 305 -6.29 16.53 -3.54
N THR A 306 -7.19 15.59 -3.75
CA THR A 306 -8.63 15.74 -3.44
C THR A 306 -9.00 15.27 -2.04
N PHE A 307 -8.13 14.52 -1.37
CA PHE A 307 -8.37 14.00 -0.03
C PHE A 307 -7.07 13.75 0.72
N THR A 308 -7.06 14.06 2.01
CA THR A 308 -5.98 13.67 2.94
C THR A 308 -6.62 13.14 4.22
N TYR A 309 -6.33 11.89 4.61
CA TYR A 309 -6.98 11.30 5.79
C TYR A 309 -6.57 11.98 7.10
N PHE A 310 -5.27 12.26 7.27
CA PHE A 310 -4.73 12.98 8.43
C PHE A 310 -4.36 14.43 8.07
N SER A 311 -5.21 15.37 8.44
CA SER A 311 -5.07 16.82 8.13
C SER A 311 -5.93 17.63 9.11
N ASP A 312 -5.48 18.81 9.52
CA ASP A 312 -6.27 19.70 10.38
C ASP A 312 -7.26 20.56 9.58
N ASP A 313 -7.04 20.74 8.28
CA ASP A 313 -7.84 21.63 7.45
C ASP A 313 -9.11 20.91 6.94
N ASP A 314 -8.90 19.76 6.31
CA ASP A 314 -9.90 19.00 5.54
C ASP A 314 -9.86 17.50 5.87
N GLY A 315 -9.07 17.13 6.89
CA GLY A 315 -8.81 15.74 7.23
C GLY A 315 -9.95 15.07 7.98
N VAL A 316 -9.94 13.76 7.87
CA VAL A 316 -10.84 12.88 8.61
C VAL A 316 -10.39 12.86 10.06
N LEU A 317 -9.10 12.77 10.32
CA LEU A 317 -8.49 12.91 11.64
C LEU A 317 -7.47 14.06 11.67
N PRO A 318 -7.24 14.67 12.86
CA PRO A 318 -6.21 15.68 13.01
C PRO A 318 -4.84 15.17 12.55
N GLY A 319 -4.01 16.04 11.99
CA GLY A 319 -2.71 15.64 11.44
C GLY A 319 -1.76 15.04 12.50
N CYS A 320 -1.90 15.41 13.77
CA CYS A 320 -1.14 14.80 14.87
C CYS A 320 -1.55 13.35 15.19
N ALA A 321 -2.69 12.87 14.69
CA ALA A 321 -3.06 11.46 14.82
C ALA A 321 -2.24 10.56 13.87
N LEU A 322 -1.49 11.14 12.92
CA LEU A 322 -0.61 10.39 12.03
C LEU A 322 0.66 9.95 12.80
N PRO A 323 1.01 8.65 12.82
CA PRO A 323 2.09 8.13 13.66
C PRO A 323 3.47 8.75 13.36
N SER A 324 3.79 9.10 12.11
CA SER A 324 5.08 9.70 11.75
C SER A 324 5.01 11.19 11.41
N LYS A 325 3.97 11.91 11.87
CA LYS A 325 3.86 13.37 11.63
C LYS A 325 5.12 14.14 12.04
N CYS A 326 5.71 13.78 13.18
CA CYS A 326 6.88 14.42 13.80
C CYS A 326 8.05 13.45 13.98
N GLY A 327 8.15 12.45 13.09
CA GLY A 327 9.18 11.42 13.14
C GLY A 327 8.89 10.33 14.17
N ASP A 328 9.96 9.68 14.64
CA ASP A 328 9.88 8.49 15.50
C ASP A 328 9.75 8.82 16.99
N LEU A 329 10.03 10.07 17.37
CA LEU A 329 9.84 10.60 18.70
C LEU A 329 9.68 12.12 18.59
N GLY A 330 8.47 12.68 18.63
CA GLY A 330 8.30 14.13 18.54
C GLY A 330 6.93 14.57 19.03
N VAL A 331 6.86 15.68 19.75
CA VAL A 331 5.59 16.23 20.25
C VAL A 331 4.91 17.01 19.13
N CYS A 332 3.70 16.59 18.80
CA CYS A 332 2.83 17.21 17.82
C CYS A 332 1.70 17.97 18.51
N GLN A 333 1.47 19.20 18.09
CA GLN A 333 0.35 20.04 18.52
C GLN A 333 -0.17 20.80 17.31
N GLU A 334 -1.48 20.74 17.04
CA GLU A 334 -2.11 21.47 15.91
C GLU A 334 -1.37 21.24 14.58
N SER A 335 -1.08 19.97 14.28
CA SER A 335 -0.30 19.53 13.11
C SER A 335 1.11 20.11 12.97
N MET A 336 1.65 20.71 14.03
CA MET A 336 3.00 21.22 14.09
C MET A 336 3.86 20.40 15.03
N CYS A 337 5.11 20.19 14.65
CA CYS A 337 6.10 19.52 15.49
C CYS A 337 6.76 20.55 16.40
N VAL A 338 6.31 20.61 17.65
CA VAL A 338 6.63 21.69 18.58
C VAL A 338 7.82 21.38 19.49
N ALA A 339 8.06 20.09 19.77
CA ALA A 339 9.14 19.71 20.68
C ALA A 339 9.72 18.32 20.43
N CYS A 340 10.94 18.14 20.89
CA CYS A 340 11.66 16.89 20.97
C CYS A 340 11.85 16.47 22.44
N PRO A 341 11.31 15.32 22.87
CA PRO A 341 11.53 14.80 24.22
C PRO A 341 12.96 14.33 24.49
N THR A 342 13.57 14.82 25.55
CA THR A 342 14.89 14.39 26.02
C THR A 342 14.89 14.14 27.53
N GLU A 343 15.95 13.51 28.04
CA GLU A 343 16.14 13.35 29.50
C GLU A 343 16.15 14.67 30.27
N LYS A 344 16.58 15.75 29.61
CA LYS A 344 16.66 17.10 30.20
C LYS A 344 15.35 17.89 30.05
N GLY A 345 14.33 17.29 29.44
CA GLY A 345 13.05 17.93 29.14
C GLY A 345 12.81 18.11 27.65
N LEU A 346 11.87 18.99 27.29
CA LEU A 346 11.51 19.28 25.92
C LEU A 346 12.47 20.30 25.31
N VAL A 347 13.02 19.99 24.13
CA VAL A 347 13.82 20.93 23.31
C VAL A 347 13.10 21.19 21.98
N GLY A 348 13.55 22.19 21.21
CA GLY A 348 12.97 22.47 19.89
C GLY A 348 13.04 21.25 18.97
N TRP A 349 11.96 20.97 18.23
CA TRP A 349 11.91 19.83 17.33
C TRP A 349 12.84 20.02 16.12
N ASN A 350 13.45 18.91 15.67
CA ASN A 350 14.17 18.81 14.41
C ASN A 350 14.11 17.37 13.88
N ALA A 351 14.60 17.15 12.66
CA ALA A 351 14.61 15.83 12.02
C ALA A 351 15.49 14.77 12.71
N THR A 352 16.35 15.17 13.66
CA THR A 352 17.18 14.25 14.47
C THR A 352 16.49 13.82 15.77
N CYS A 353 15.23 14.22 15.98
CA CYS A 353 14.48 13.77 17.14
C CYS A 353 14.04 12.31 16.97
N VAL A 354 14.85 11.42 17.54
CA VAL A 354 14.70 9.97 17.46
C VAL A 354 14.66 9.38 18.86
N PRO A 355 13.95 8.25 19.06
CA PRO A 355 13.95 7.57 20.34
C PRO A 355 15.35 7.06 20.72
N PRO A 356 15.62 6.90 22.03
CA PRO A 356 16.83 6.25 22.52
C PRO A 356 16.98 4.80 22.01
N ALA A 357 18.18 4.23 22.15
CA ALA A 357 18.49 2.92 21.61
C ALA A 357 17.48 1.85 22.10
N PRO A 358 16.98 0.98 21.21
CA PRO A 358 15.79 0.19 21.47
C PRO A 358 15.91 -0.84 22.59
N CYS A 359 17.08 -1.47 22.76
CA CYS A 359 17.22 -2.57 23.71
C CYS A 359 18.17 -2.28 24.87
N THR A 360 17.58 -1.81 25.97
CA THR A 360 18.11 -1.93 27.33
C THR A 360 17.15 -2.86 28.11
N ILE A 361 17.63 -4.04 28.53
CA ILE A 361 16.87 -5.02 29.35
C ILE A 361 17.51 -5.11 30.74
N GLY A 362 16.69 -5.19 31.78
CA GLY A 362 17.12 -5.56 33.13
C GLY A 362 16.56 -4.66 34.23
N SER A 363 17.02 -4.89 35.46
CA SER A 363 16.54 -4.16 36.65
C SER A 363 17.05 -2.73 36.77
N GLY A 364 17.93 -2.29 35.87
CA GLY A 364 18.52 -0.94 35.85
C GLY A 364 18.00 -0.04 34.73
N VAL A 365 16.91 -0.41 34.04
CA VAL A 365 16.31 0.43 32.99
C VAL A 365 15.68 1.66 33.64
N GLU A 366 16.19 2.84 33.25
CA GLU A 366 15.65 4.12 33.68
C GLU A 366 14.73 4.71 32.61
N TYR A 367 13.81 5.58 33.06
CA TYR A 367 12.88 6.28 32.20
C TYR A 367 12.90 7.78 32.46
N TYR A 368 12.74 8.58 31.41
CA TYR A 368 12.35 9.99 31.54
C TYR A 368 10.88 10.18 31.17
N LYS A 369 10.24 11.17 31.80
CA LYS A 369 8.80 11.43 31.67
C LYS A 369 8.50 12.56 30.69
N VAL A 370 7.44 12.40 29.92
CA VAL A 370 6.83 13.44 29.08
C VAL A 370 5.37 13.56 29.51
N VAL A 371 4.98 14.74 29.97
CA VAL A 371 3.65 15.00 30.56
C VAL A 371 2.73 15.64 29.52
N GLY A 372 1.45 15.31 29.57
CA GLY A 372 0.45 15.90 28.68
C GLY A 372 0.59 15.40 27.26
N VAL A 373 0.89 14.11 27.08
CA VAL A 373 1.03 13.49 25.76
C VAL A 373 0.30 12.16 25.67
N GLU A 374 -0.23 11.90 24.48
CA GLU A 374 -0.83 10.63 24.09
C GLU A 374 -0.08 10.00 22.92
N GLN A 375 -0.25 8.68 22.82
CA GLN A 375 0.21 7.90 21.68
C GLN A 375 -0.76 8.04 20.50
N PHE A 376 -0.26 7.77 19.29
CA PHE A 376 -1.08 7.65 18.09
C PHE A 376 -2.01 6.42 18.05
N ILE A 377 -2.00 5.54 19.06
CA ILE A 377 -2.77 4.28 19.06
C ILE A 377 -4.29 4.56 19.16
N PRO A 378 -5.14 3.75 18.49
CA PRO A 378 -6.58 4.00 18.35
C PRO A 378 -7.38 4.08 19.65
N LYS A 379 -8.52 4.80 19.56
CA LYS A 379 -9.50 5.03 20.64
C LYS A 379 -10.00 3.76 21.34
N PHE A 380 -9.97 2.62 20.67
CA PHE A 380 -10.43 1.33 21.22
C PHE A 380 -9.39 0.63 22.10
N ASN A 381 -8.12 1.04 22.06
CA ASN A 381 -7.12 0.47 22.95
C ASN A 381 -7.23 1.15 24.33
N VAL A 382 -8.06 0.59 25.20
CA VAL A 382 -8.32 1.12 26.56
C VAL A 382 -7.17 0.91 27.55
N GLY A 383 -6.07 0.29 27.12
CA GLY A 383 -4.92 0.00 27.95
C GLY A 383 -5.20 -1.04 29.03
N VAL A 384 -4.14 -1.62 29.58
CA VAL A 384 -4.28 -2.62 30.66
C VAL A 384 -4.24 -1.92 32.00
N ARG A 385 -5.25 -2.18 32.85
CA ARG A 385 -5.28 -1.61 34.20
C ARG A 385 -4.20 -2.25 35.08
N MET A 386 -3.23 -1.46 35.53
CA MET A 386 -2.16 -1.89 36.44
C MET A 386 -1.45 -0.71 37.09
N SER A 387 -0.71 -0.96 38.18
CA SER A 387 0.14 0.07 38.79
C SER A 387 1.30 0.49 37.87
N LEU A 388 1.74 1.74 37.97
CA LEU A 388 2.90 2.28 37.27
C LEU A 388 4.14 1.37 37.39
N LYS A 389 4.47 0.90 38.61
CA LYS A 389 5.62 0.01 38.85
C LYS A 389 5.54 -1.30 38.07
N LYS A 390 4.33 -1.86 37.92
CA LYS A 390 4.08 -3.09 37.15
C LYS A 390 4.20 -2.82 35.64
N CYS A 391 3.70 -1.67 35.17
CA CYS A 391 3.83 -1.23 33.79
C CYS A 391 5.30 -1.05 33.38
N ALA A 392 6.06 -0.32 34.21
CA ALA A 392 7.50 -0.15 34.02
C ALA A 392 8.23 -1.49 33.98
N LYS A 393 8.00 -2.37 34.97
CA LYS A 393 8.61 -3.71 35.00
C LYS A 393 8.30 -4.54 33.76
N LYS A 394 7.08 -4.43 33.20
CA LYS A 394 6.71 -5.11 31.96
C LYS A 394 7.57 -4.60 30.79
N CYS A 395 7.62 -3.29 30.59
CA CYS A 395 8.42 -2.69 29.52
C CYS A 395 9.93 -2.93 29.68
N SER A 396 10.45 -2.94 30.91
CA SER A 396 11.87 -3.22 31.18
C SER A 396 12.25 -4.69 30.91
N GLY A 397 11.28 -5.60 30.84
CA GLY A 397 11.48 -7.01 30.53
C GLY A 397 11.41 -7.35 29.04
N GLU A 398 11.05 -6.40 28.18
CA GLU A 398 10.87 -6.58 26.74
C GLU A 398 11.91 -5.73 25.98
N CYS A 399 12.77 -6.36 25.15
CA CYS A 399 13.70 -5.63 24.25
C CYS A 399 12.90 -4.70 23.33
N ASP A 400 11.74 -5.18 22.88
CA ASP A 400 10.93 -4.50 21.88
C ASP A 400 10.15 -3.31 22.46
N CYS A 401 10.20 -3.06 23.77
CA CYS A 401 9.52 -1.92 24.37
C CYS A 401 10.48 -0.72 24.47
N VAL A 402 10.27 0.33 23.68
CA VAL A 402 11.07 1.57 23.75
C VAL A 402 10.57 2.54 24.83
N GLY A 403 9.32 2.36 25.28
CA GLY A 403 8.69 3.15 26.32
C GLY A 403 7.27 2.70 26.58
N PHE A 404 6.56 3.42 27.45
CA PHE A 404 5.16 3.12 27.73
C PHE A 404 4.38 4.40 28.02
N PHE A 405 3.09 4.37 27.72
CA PHE A 405 2.14 5.42 28.09
C PHE A 405 1.37 4.98 29.33
N TYR A 406 1.08 5.93 30.21
CA TYR A 406 0.38 5.67 31.45
C TYR A 406 -0.58 6.81 31.79
N TRP A 407 -1.85 6.47 31.98
CA TRP A 407 -2.87 7.39 32.48
C TRP A 407 -2.98 7.22 33.99
N THR A 408 -2.50 8.23 34.72
CA THR A 408 -2.33 8.16 36.17
C THR A 408 -3.66 8.11 36.93
N GLU A 409 -4.67 8.81 36.46
CA GLU A 409 -6.02 8.87 37.01
C GLU A 409 -6.77 7.54 36.94
N SER A 410 -6.52 6.74 35.90
CA SER A 410 -7.24 5.49 35.65
C SER A 410 -6.37 4.24 35.83
N SER A 411 -5.08 4.44 36.12
CA SER A 411 -4.06 3.40 36.22
C SER A 411 -4.03 2.49 34.99
N ARG A 412 -4.07 3.09 33.80
CA ARG A 412 -4.01 2.37 32.51
C ARG A 412 -2.61 2.45 31.91
N CYS A 413 -2.15 1.35 31.36
CA CYS A 413 -0.80 1.15 30.83
C CYS A 413 -0.85 0.66 29.38
N TRP A 414 0.00 1.23 28.53
CA TRP A 414 0.27 0.80 27.17
C TRP A 414 1.77 0.65 26.95
N SER A 415 2.24 -0.57 26.69
CA SER A 415 3.60 -0.81 26.22
C SER A 415 3.73 -0.36 24.77
N ALA A 416 4.72 0.46 24.46
CA ALA A 416 4.92 1.03 23.14
C ALA A 416 6.22 0.47 22.52
N PRO A 417 6.10 -0.40 21.50
CA PRO A 417 7.28 -0.83 20.74
C PRO A 417 7.74 0.21 19.71
N VAL A 418 6.86 1.15 19.39
CA VAL A 418 7.14 2.35 18.60
C VAL A 418 6.48 3.51 19.34
N LEU A 419 7.21 4.61 19.53
CA LEU A 419 6.66 5.83 20.14
C LEU A 419 5.95 6.69 19.11
N GLY A 420 6.62 6.94 17.97
CA GLY A 420 6.12 7.80 16.92
C GLY A 420 5.88 9.24 17.40
N SER A 421 4.95 9.90 16.74
CA SER A 421 4.50 11.24 17.09
C SER A 421 3.64 11.17 18.35
N LEU A 422 4.00 11.99 19.33
CA LEU A 422 3.31 12.15 20.60
C LEU A 422 2.31 13.30 20.46
N THR A 423 1.02 13.04 20.58
CA THR A 423 0.00 14.09 20.50
C THR A 423 -0.05 14.85 21.81
N SER A 424 0.12 16.17 21.77
CA SER A 424 -0.04 17.05 22.93
C SER A 424 -1.50 17.07 23.37
N VAL A 425 -1.73 16.90 24.68
CA VAL A 425 -3.06 16.96 25.30
C VAL A 425 -3.03 17.83 26.57
N SER A 426 -4.16 18.47 26.87
CA SER A 426 -4.29 19.31 28.06
C SER A 426 -4.28 18.51 29.37
N ASN A 427 -4.58 17.21 29.32
CA ASN A 427 -4.66 16.36 30.49
C ASN A 427 -3.27 15.92 30.99
N SER A 428 -2.78 16.59 32.03
CA SER A 428 -1.47 16.31 32.63
C SER A 428 -1.32 14.92 33.28
N SER A 429 -2.42 14.20 33.50
CA SER A 429 -2.39 12.83 34.02
C SER A 429 -1.97 11.80 32.97
N HIS A 430 -1.97 12.17 31.68
CA HIS A 430 -1.50 11.35 30.57
C HIS A 430 0.01 11.56 30.39
N VAL A 431 0.78 10.49 30.60
CA VAL A 431 2.24 10.59 30.67
C VAL A 431 2.88 9.49 29.83
N ALA A 432 3.86 9.86 29.00
CA ALA A 432 4.77 8.90 28.37
C ALA A 432 6.04 8.74 29.21
N TYR A 433 6.51 7.51 29.34
CA TYR A 433 7.77 7.13 29.99
C TYR A 433 8.66 6.48 28.94
N ILE A 434 9.75 7.14 28.60
CA ILE A 434 10.65 6.73 27.52
C ILE A 434 11.93 6.20 28.14
N LYS A 435 12.44 5.05 27.66
CA LYS A 435 13.70 4.46 28.15
C LYS A 435 14.84 5.43 27.91
N LYS A 436 15.79 5.51 28.86
CA LYS A 436 17.06 6.22 28.69
C LYS A 436 18.06 5.41 27.87
#